data_AF-A0A9E5P8H8-F1
#
_entry.id   AF-A0A9E5P8H8-F1
#
_cell.length_a   1.000
_cell.length_b   1.000
_cell.length_c   1.000
_cell.angle_alpha   90.00
_cell.angle_beta   90.00
_cell.angle_gamma   90.00
#
_symmetry.space_group_name_H-M   'P 1'
#
loop_
_entity.id
_entity.type
_entity.pdbx_description
1 polymer ?
#
loop_
_entity_poly.entity_id
_entity_poly.type
_entity_poly.pdbx_seq_one_letter_code
_entity_poly.pdbx_strand_id
1 'polypeptide(L)'
;MFFGETAVNLDAKGRFAIPTRYREAIQSRCGGRMVLTYSAFDSGALWLYPEEEWQRVRDEAMSLSTFNASHRGLQRRLVGSASPVEPDGNWRILLPQALRQVAGLEKHMVLLGMGSRFEIWNEKTLNQKRLEEEQSLGGEASEEMARLVL
;
A
#
# COMPACT_ATOMS: atom_id res chain seq x y z
N MET A 1 13.01 3.27 -7.03
CA MET A 1 12.04 3.86 -6.08
C MET A 1 10.71 4.06 -6.80
N PHE A 2 9.57 3.89 -6.13
CA PHE A 2 8.24 4.13 -6.70
C PHE A 2 7.70 5.48 -6.24
N PHE A 3 7.12 6.26 -7.15
CA PHE A 3 6.53 7.56 -6.82
C PHE A 3 5.38 7.92 -7.77
N GLY A 4 4.55 8.85 -7.31
CA GLY A 4 3.45 9.43 -8.07
C GLY A 4 2.15 8.63 -7.98
N GLU A 5 1.09 9.25 -8.49
CA GLU A 5 -0.28 8.78 -8.42
C GLU A 5 -0.75 8.21 -9.76
N THR A 6 -1.52 7.11 -9.73
CA THR A 6 -2.19 6.57 -10.93
C THR A 6 -3.58 6.09 -10.58
N ALA A 7 -4.59 6.58 -11.30
CA ALA A 7 -5.90 5.96 -11.29
C ALA A 7 -5.82 4.57 -11.95
N VAL A 8 -6.33 3.55 -11.26
CA VAL A 8 -6.39 2.17 -11.75
C VAL A 8 -7.78 1.60 -11.47
N ASN A 9 -8.25 0.69 -12.33
CA ASN A 9 -9.55 0.07 -12.15
C ASN A 9 -9.42 -1.40 -11.79
N LEU A 10 -10.31 -1.87 -10.93
CA LEU A 10 -10.51 -3.27 -10.64
C LEU A 10 -11.38 -3.92 -11.72
N ASP A 11 -10.92 -5.03 -12.27
CA ASP A 11 -11.71 -5.84 -13.20
C ASP A 11 -12.72 -6.72 -12.46
N ALA A 12 -13.63 -7.35 -13.21
CA ALA A 12 -14.67 -8.23 -12.65
C ALA A 12 -14.13 -9.45 -11.88
N LYS A 13 -12.85 -9.80 -12.08
CA LYS A 13 -12.18 -10.91 -11.39
C LYS A 13 -11.39 -10.43 -10.16
N GLY A 14 -11.46 -9.15 -9.81
CA GLY A 14 -10.75 -8.59 -8.68
C GLY A 14 -9.27 -8.33 -8.97
N ARG A 15 -8.89 -8.10 -10.22
CA ARG A 15 -7.51 -7.78 -10.62
C ARG A 15 -7.39 -6.34 -11.07
N PHE A 16 -6.22 -5.75 -10.89
CA PHE A 16 -5.89 -4.45 -11.50
C PHE A 16 -4.62 -4.58 -12.34
N ALA A 17 -4.50 -3.77 -13.38
CA ALA A 17 -3.30 -3.72 -14.20
C ALA A 17 -2.25 -2.80 -13.56
N ILE A 18 -1.01 -3.27 -13.48
CA ILE A 18 0.12 -2.42 -13.09
C ILE A 18 0.39 -1.42 -14.22
N PRO A 19 0.40 -0.10 -13.92
CA PRO A 19 0.77 0.93 -14.87
C PRO A 19 2.14 0.67 -15.50
N THR A 20 2.26 0.86 -16.81
CA THR A 20 3.47 0.54 -17.59
C THR A 20 4.74 1.13 -16.98
N ARG A 21 4.67 2.36 -16.46
CA ARG A 21 5.80 3.06 -15.83
C ARG A 21 6.44 2.33 -14.64
N TYR A 22 5.74 1.41 -14.01
CA TYR A 22 6.24 0.66 -12.85
C TYR A 22 6.76 -0.74 -13.21
N ARG A 23 6.44 -1.27 -14.39
CA ARG A 23 6.68 -2.68 -14.74
C ARG A 23 8.16 -3.02 -14.77
N GLU A 24 8.98 -2.21 -15.42
CA GLU A 24 10.44 -2.41 -15.48
C GLU A 24 11.08 -2.34 -14.09
N ALA A 25 10.64 -1.39 -13.26
CA ALA A 25 11.13 -1.26 -11.89
C ALA A 25 10.75 -2.47 -11.01
N ILE A 26 9.55 -3.02 -11.18
CA ILE A 26 9.13 -4.24 -10.47
C ILE A 26 9.90 -5.46 -10.99
N GLN A 27 10.05 -5.59 -12.30
CA GLN A 27 10.80 -6.70 -12.91
C GLN A 27 12.26 -6.72 -12.43
N SER A 28 12.95 -5.57 -12.51
CA SER A 28 14.35 -5.45 -12.13
C SER A 28 14.59 -5.64 -10.64
N ARG A 29 13.68 -5.17 -9.78
CA ARG A 29 13.87 -5.23 -8.32
C ARG A 29 13.49 -6.56 -7.69
N CYS A 30 12.42 -7.20 -8.16
CA CYS A 30 11.92 -8.42 -7.51
C CYS A 30 11.44 -9.51 -8.47
N GLY A 31 11.65 -9.33 -9.78
CA GLY A 31 11.22 -10.31 -10.78
C GLY A 31 9.70 -10.51 -10.82
N GLY A 32 8.92 -9.51 -10.40
CA GLY A 32 7.46 -9.63 -10.28
C GLY A 32 6.96 -10.17 -8.94
N ARG A 33 7.83 -10.67 -8.05
CA ARG A 33 7.43 -11.17 -6.73
C ARG A 33 7.10 -10.02 -5.79
N MET A 34 5.84 -9.93 -5.40
CA MET A 34 5.34 -8.86 -4.55
C MET A 34 4.51 -9.43 -3.40
N VAL A 35 4.24 -8.60 -2.40
CA VAL A 35 3.43 -8.98 -1.23
C VAL A 35 2.40 -7.89 -0.95
N LEU A 36 1.13 -8.29 -0.90
CA LEU A 36 0.03 -7.46 -0.44
C LEU A 36 -0.16 -7.61 1.06
N THR A 37 -0.48 -6.52 1.74
CA THR A 37 -0.86 -6.52 3.16
C THR A 37 -1.82 -5.36 3.44
N TYR A 38 -2.51 -5.36 4.57
CA TYR A 38 -3.25 -4.19 5.03
C TYR A 38 -2.31 -3.00 5.27
N SER A 39 -2.82 -1.78 5.07
CA SER A 39 -2.12 -0.60 5.59
C SER A 39 -1.96 -0.70 7.11
N ALA A 40 -0.80 -0.32 7.64
CA ALA A 40 -0.53 -0.34 9.08
C ALA A 40 -1.43 0.62 9.86
N PHE A 41 -1.67 1.80 9.28
CA PHE A 41 -2.25 2.94 10.00
C PHE A 41 -3.58 3.38 9.43
N ASP A 42 -3.85 3.08 8.16
CA ASP A 42 -5.05 3.54 7.50
C ASP A 42 -6.06 2.41 7.27
N SER A 43 -7.33 2.72 7.49
CA SER A 43 -8.43 1.96 6.90
C SER A 43 -8.63 2.38 5.45
N GLY A 44 -8.98 1.44 4.58
CA GLY A 44 -9.28 1.77 3.17
C GLY A 44 -8.11 1.64 2.20
N ALA A 45 -6.98 1.14 2.67
CA ALA A 45 -5.76 0.99 1.88
C ALA A 45 -5.11 -0.39 2.06
N LEU A 46 -4.56 -0.91 0.97
CA LEU A 46 -3.60 -2.01 0.99
C LEU A 46 -2.21 -1.46 0.67
N TRP A 47 -1.20 -2.13 1.21
CA TRP A 47 0.19 -1.92 0.81
C TRP A 47 0.64 -3.06 -0.10
N LEU A 48 1.45 -2.71 -1.10
CA LEU A 48 2.06 -3.65 -2.03
C LEU A 48 3.56 -3.42 -2.07
N TYR A 49 4.31 -4.41 -1.61
CA TYR A 49 5.77 -4.37 -1.50
C TYR A 49 6.43 -5.28 -2.53
N PRO A 50 7.61 -4.94 -3.07
CA PRO A 50 8.56 -5.94 -3.54
C PRO A 50 8.87 -6.95 -2.42
N GLU A 51 9.02 -8.23 -2.76
CA GLU A 51 9.22 -9.30 -1.76
C GLU A 51 10.37 -9.03 -0.78
N GLU A 52 11.52 -8.55 -1.27
CA GLU A 52 12.69 -8.28 -0.41
C GLU A 52 12.41 -7.15 0.61
N GLU A 53 11.74 -6.08 0.18
CA GLU A 53 11.37 -4.97 1.09
C GLU A 53 10.34 -5.44 2.13
N TRP A 54 9.40 -6.30 1.71
CA TRP A 54 8.46 -6.90 2.64
C TRP A 54 9.16 -7.75 3.70
N GLN A 55 10.17 -8.55 3.34
CA GLN A 55 10.89 -9.39 4.29
C GLN A 55 11.53 -8.55 5.40
N ARG A 56 12.13 -7.40 5.05
CA ARG A 56 12.68 -6.46 6.04
C ARG A 56 11.60 -5.93 6.98
N VAL A 57 10.49 -5.40 6.43
CA VAL A 57 9.36 -4.89 7.22
C VAL A 57 8.73 -5.97 8.11
N ARG A 58 8.60 -7.19 7.60
CA ARG A 58 8.08 -8.35 8.34
C ARG A 58 8.96 -8.66 9.54
N ASP A 59 10.27 -8.74 9.34
CA ASP A 59 11.21 -9.13 10.38
C ASP A 59 11.25 -8.07 11.49
N GLU A 60 11.22 -6.79 11.12
CA GLU A 60 11.07 -5.67 12.07
C GLU A 60 9.75 -5.77 12.84
N ALA A 61 8.62 -5.96 12.16
CA ALA A 61 7.31 -6.08 12.81
C ALA A 61 7.26 -7.29 13.76
N MET A 62 7.86 -8.42 13.39
CA MET A 62 7.92 -9.63 14.22
C MET A 62 8.90 -9.51 15.38
N SER A 63 9.87 -8.59 15.33
CA SER A 63 10.77 -8.30 16.47
C SER A 63 10.07 -7.54 17.62
N LEU A 64 8.91 -6.94 17.36
CA LEU A 64 8.16 -6.19 18.37
C LEU A 64 7.66 -7.10 19.50
N SER A 65 7.76 -6.60 20.73
CA SER A 65 7.30 -7.33 21.92
C SER A 65 5.82 -7.68 21.85
N THR A 66 5.51 -8.95 22.04
CA THR A 66 4.14 -9.48 22.05
C THR A 66 3.38 -9.14 23.33
N PHE A 67 4.01 -8.57 24.36
CA PHE A 67 3.31 -8.12 25.57
C PHE A 67 2.48 -6.85 25.32
N ASN A 68 2.92 -6.00 24.38
CA ASN A 68 2.19 -4.79 24.01
C ASN A 68 1.04 -5.12 23.04
N ALA A 69 -0.19 -4.72 23.40
CA ALA A 69 -1.38 -4.99 22.59
C ALA A 69 -1.35 -4.31 21.21
N SER A 70 -0.79 -3.10 21.12
CA SER A 70 -0.64 -2.35 19.87
C SER A 70 0.35 -3.05 18.93
N HIS A 71 1.46 -3.58 19.46
CA HIS A 71 2.40 -4.38 18.67
C HIS A 71 1.74 -5.62 18.08
N ARG A 72 0.98 -6.38 18.89
CA ARG A 72 0.20 -7.53 18.40
C ARG A 72 -0.84 -7.12 17.36
N GLY A 73 -1.40 -5.92 17.48
CA GLY A 73 -2.31 -5.34 16.48
C GLY A 73 -1.61 -5.12 15.14
N LEU A 74 -0.46 -4.46 15.16
CA LEU A 74 0.35 -4.19 13.99
C LEU A 74 0.84 -5.50 13.32
N GLN A 75 1.33 -6.46 14.12
CA GLN A 75 1.76 -7.77 13.63
C GLN A 75 0.64 -8.53 12.91
N ARG A 76 -0.56 -8.56 13.48
CA ARG A 76 -1.74 -9.19 12.82
C ARG A 76 -2.12 -8.45 11.55
N ARG A 77 -2.09 -7.12 11.58
CA ARG A 77 -2.49 -6.28 10.45
C ARG A 77 -1.49 -6.41 9.30
N LEU A 78 -0.20 -6.32 9.55
CA LEU A 78 0.83 -6.44 8.54
C LEU A 78 1.10 -7.91 8.18
N VAL A 79 1.69 -8.66 9.12
CA VAL A 79 2.19 -10.01 8.85
C VAL A 79 1.04 -11.00 8.70
N GLY A 80 0.04 -10.91 9.56
CA GLY A 80 -1.12 -11.82 9.53
C GLY A 80 -2.00 -11.69 8.29
N SER A 81 -1.95 -10.56 7.57
CA SER A 81 -2.71 -10.35 6.33
C SER A 81 -1.87 -10.51 5.06
N ALA A 82 -0.56 -10.69 5.20
CA ALA A 82 0.37 -10.70 4.09
C ALA A 82 0.06 -11.83 3.11
N SER A 83 -0.05 -11.48 1.82
CA SER A 83 -0.36 -12.40 0.74
C SER A 83 0.64 -12.20 -0.41
N PRO A 84 1.49 -13.19 -0.72
CA PRO A 84 2.34 -13.15 -1.90
C PRO A 84 1.50 -13.06 -3.18
N VAL A 85 1.93 -12.22 -4.12
CA VAL A 85 1.28 -12.05 -5.42
C VAL A 85 2.32 -11.82 -6.51
N GLU A 86 1.97 -12.24 -7.73
CA GLU A 86 2.74 -11.98 -8.93
C GLU A 86 1.80 -11.44 -10.04
N PRO A 87 2.27 -10.52 -10.90
CA PRO A 87 1.53 -10.11 -12.07
C PRO A 87 1.33 -11.29 -13.04
N ASP A 88 0.14 -11.40 -13.62
CA ASP A 88 -0.09 -12.32 -14.74
C ASP A 88 0.66 -11.86 -16.02
N GLY A 89 0.58 -12.64 -17.10
CA GLY A 89 1.22 -12.28 -18.38
C GLY A 89 0.76 -10.95 -19.00
N ASN A 90 -0.35 -10.36 -18.52
CA ASN A 90 -0.82 -9.03 -18.90
C ASN A 90 -0.51 -7.97 -17.84
N TRP A 91 0.41 -8.24 -16.92
CA TRP A 91 0.81 -7.37 -15.83
C TRP A 91 -0.35 -7.00 -14.88
N ARG A 92 -1.27 -7.93 -14.62
CA ARG A 92 -2.35 -7.74 -13.66
C ARG A 92 -2.10 -8.48 -12.36
N ILE A 93 -2.31 -7.81 -11.25
CA ILE A 93 -2.28 -8.42 -9.91
C ILE A 93 -3.70 -8.75 -9.48
N LEU A 94 -3.91 -9.97 -8.99
CA LEU A 94 -5.12 -10.35 -8.28
C LEU A 94 -5.09 -9.81 -6.86
N LEU A 95 -6.12 -9.07 -6.46
CA LEU A 95 -6.33 -8.68 -5.07
C LEU A 95 -7.20 -9.74 -4.38
N PRO A 96 -6.66 -10.47 -3.39
CA PRO A 96 -7.43 -11.45 -2.62
C PRO A 96 -8.73 -10.83 -2.07
N GLN A 97 -9.82 -11.59 -2.14
CA GLN A 97 -11.15 -11.09 -1.77
C GLN A 97 -11.20 -10.55 -0.33
N ALA A 98 -10.60 -11.27 0.62
CA ALA A 98 -10.54 -10.84 2.02
C ALA A 98 -9.82 -9.50 2.19
N LEU A 99 -8.73 -9.27 1.43
CA LEU A 99 -8.01 -7.99 1.48
C LEU A 99 -8.85 -6.85 0.91
N ARG A 100 -9.48 -7.08 -0.24
CA ARG A 100 -10.36 -6.10 -0.88
C ARG A 100 -11.53 -5.69 0.00
N GLN A 101 -12.18 -6.66 0.63
CA GLN A 101 -13.34 -6.40 1.48
C GLN A 101 -12.98 -5.54 2.69
N VAL A 102 -11.89 -5.89 3.38
CA VAL A 102 -11.45 -5.13 4.56
C VAL A 102 -10.97 -3.73 4.19
N ALA A 103 -10.33 -3.56 3.02
CA ALA A 103 -9.88 -2.26 2.54
C ALA A 103 -10.95 -1.49 1.75
N GLY A 104 -12.18 -1.99 1.61
CA GLY A 104 -13.24 -1.31 0.85
C GLY A 104 -12.88 -1.01 -0.60
N LEU A 105 -12.06 -1.85 -1.23
CA LEU A 105 -11.59 -1.63 -2.60
C LEU A 105 -12.67 -2.03 -3.61
N GLU A 106 -13.11 -1.04 -4.39
CA GLU A 106 -14.15 -1.19 -5.42
C GLU A 106 -13.55 -1.05 -6.83
N LYS A 107 -14.37 -0.64 -7.81
CA LYS A 107 -13.97 -0.48 -9.21
C LYS A 107 -12.90 0.59 -9.40
N HIS A 108 -13.03 1.74 -8.74
CA HIS A 108 -12.14 2.89 -8.92
C HIS A 108 -11.14 2.95 -7.77
N MET A 109 -9.86 2.83 -8.11
CA MET A 109 -8.77 2.78 -7.15
C MET A 109 -7.65 3.73 -7.56
N VAL A 110 -6.81 4.04 -6.58
CA VAL A 110 -5.61 4.86 -6.79
C VAL A 110 -4.40 4.06 -6.34
N LEU A 111 -3.39 3.97 -7.22
CA LEU A 111 -2.09 3.40 -6.93
C LEU A 111 -1.08 4.53 -6.68
N LEU A 112 -0.63 4.65 -5.45
CA LEU A 112 0.36 5.64 -5.03
C LEU A 112 1.73 4.98 -4.87
N GLY A 113 2.76 5.48 -5.55
CA GLY A 113 4.14 5.09 -5.26
C GLY A 113 4.65 5.83 -4.02
N MET A 114 5.09 5.08 -3.01
CA MET A 114 5.55 5.61 -1.71
C MET A 114 6.96 5.07 -1.39
N GLY A 115 7.91 5.33 -2.27
CA GLY A 115 9.31 4.99 -2.07
C GLY A 115 9.61 3.51 -2.33
N SER A 116 9.57 2.70 -1.27
CA SER A 116 9.85 1.26 -1.30
C SER A 116 8.62 0.40 -1.60
N ARG A 117 7.42 0.99 -1.55
CA ARG A 117 6.13 0.30 -1.68
C ARG A 117 5.14 1.07 -2.54
N PHE A 118 4.02 0.43 -2.84
CA PHE A 118 2.82 1.11 -3.29
C PHE A 118 1.75 1.09 -2.21
N GLU A 119 0.88 2.10 -2.27
CA GLU A 119 -0.41 2.07 -1.61
C GLU A 119 -1.51 1.93 -2.65
N ILE A 120 -2.49 1.09 -2.34
CA ILE A 120 -3.66 0.83 -3.18
C ILE A 120 -4.87 1.29 -2.38
N TRP A 121 -5.49 2.37 -2.84
CA TRP A 121 -6.60 3.02 -2.17
C TRP A 121 -7.89 2.90 -2.96
N ASN A 122 -9.02 2.88 -2.25
CA ASN A 122 -10.28 3.32 -2.85
C ASN A 122 -10.17 4.82 -3.14
N GLU A 123 -10.51 5.24 -4.35
CA GLU A 123 -10.38 6.64 -4.79
C GLU A 123 -11.17 7.61 -3.89
N LYS A 124 -12.41 7.25 -3.52
CA LYS A 124 -13.25 8.09 -2.66
C LYS A 124 -12.68 8.21 -1.26
N THR A 125 -12.21 7.09 -0.70
CA THR A 125 -11.62 7.07 0.64
C THR A 125 -10.35 7.91 0.70
N LEU A 126 -9.50 7.84 -0.31
CA LEU A 126 -8.28 8.66 -0.37
C LEU A 126 -8.62 10.15 -0.49
N ASN A 127 -9.59 10.52 -1.34
CA ASN A 127 -9.98 11.92 -1.49
C ASN A 127 -10.60 12.48 -0.20
N GLN A 128 -11.42 11.69 0.50
CA GLN A 128 -11.96 12.09 1.80
C GLN A 128 -10.85 12.30 2.83
N LYS A 129 -9.90 11.35 2.92
CA LYS A 129 -8.73 11.45 3.80
C LYS A 129 -7.90 12.70 3.52
N ARG A 130 -7.68 13.04 2.26
CA ARG A 130 -6.95 14.26 1.85
C ARG A 130 -7.65 15.53 2.36
N LEU A 131 -8.97 15.60 2.26
CA LEU A 131 -9.73 16.75 2.77
C LEU A 131 -9.61 16.89 4.29
N GLU A 132 -9.64 15.78 5.02
CA GLU A 132 -9.44 15.74 6.47
C GLU A 132 -8.01 16.17 6.84
N GLU A 133 -7.01 15.66 6.11
CA GLU A 133 -5.60 16.01 6.29
C GLU A 133 -5.34 17.49 5.98
N GLU A 134 -5.86 18.04 4.89
CA GLU A 134 -5.75 19.47 4.55
C GLU A 134 -6.31 20.38 5.64
N GLN A 135 -7.46 20.02 6.23
CA GLN A 135 -8.06 20.77 7.33
C GLN A 135 -7.18 20.76 8.59
N SER A 136 -6.50 19.66 8.87
CA SER A 136 -5.56 19.57 10.00
C SER A 136 -4.23 20.27 9.73
N LEU A 137 -3.70 20.18 8.50
CA LEU A 137 -2.46 20.81 8.07
C LEU A 137 -2.54 22.34 8.06
N GLY A 138 -3.72 22.90 7.80
CA GLY A 138 -3.99 24.33 7.89
C GLY A 138 -3.78 24.93 9.29
N GLY A 139 -3.57 24.10 10.32
CA GLY A 139 -3.27 24.53 11.68
C GLY A 139 -1.78 24.73 11.99
N GLU A 140 -0.91 23.77 11.66
CA GLU A 140 0.51 23.79 12.04
C GLU A 140 1.39 22.95 11.08
N ALA A 141 2.12 23.59 10.17
CA ALA A 141 3.23 22.93 9.48
C ALA A 141 4.42 22.83 10.44
N SER A 142 4.93 21.61 10.68
CA SER A 142 6.09 21.43 11.55
C SER A 142 7.36 22.02 10.91
N GLU A 143 8.37 22.33 11.72
CA GLU A 143 9.67 22.81 11.23
C GLU A 143 10.32 21.79 10.28
N GLU A 144 10.12 20.49 10.54
CA GLU A 144 10.59 19.39 9.69
C GLU A 144 9.94 19.43 8.31
N MET A 145 8.63 19.68 8.24
CA MET A 145 7.90 19.83 6.99
C MET A 145 8.38 21.05 6.21
N ALA A 146 8.59 22.18 6.88
CA ALA A 146 9.08 23.41 6.26
C ALA A 146 10.44 23.19 5.59
N ARG A 147 11.38 22.48 6.24
CA ARG A 147 12.71 22.16 5.69
C ARG A 147 12.70 21.30 4.42
N LEU A 148 11.59 20.63 4.12
CA LEU A 148 11.48 19.77 2.94
C LEU A 148 11.03 20.54 1.69
N VAL A 149 10.37 21.69 1.87
CA VAL A 149 9.72 22.45 0.78
C VAL A 149 10.19 23.90 0.65
N LEU A 150 10.95 24.40 1.63
CA LEU A 150 11.62 25.71 1.62
C LEU A 150 13.14 25.53 1.49
#